data_AF-A0A5K1UID8-F1
#
_entry.id   AF-A0A5K1UID8-F1
#
_cell.length_a   1.000
_cell.length_b   1.000
_cell.length_c   1.000
_cell.angle_alpha   90.00
_cell.angle_beta   90.00
_cell.angle_gamma   90.00
#
_symmetry.space_group_name_H-M   'P 1'
#
loop_
_entity.id
_entity.type
_entity.pdbx_description
1 polymer ?
#
loop_
_entity_poly.entity_id
_entity_poly.type
_entity_poly.pdbx_seq_one_letter_code
_entity_poly.pdbx_strand_id
1 'polypeptide(L)'
;MQSRYKIQPLPTFIIEVTLDELFSDSITKTIEYNSCYIDINISNPKNYLEGFSICFASNVLFIIIELKDNIFKLKGNELHGYCTSDQPIIINGKKIEFDFDKKTGICCKVFDNIKMFLHLKDTPKSINEEKKEASKKEMSTVNSLKKFHKLLCQKEYYLNELEHTLYN
;
A
#
# COMPACT_ATOMS: atom_id res chain seq x y z
N MET A 1 38.85 12.22 -7.97
CA MET A 1 38.08 10.96 -7.91
C MET A 1 36.84 11.20 -7.07
N GLN A 2 35.66 11.34 -7.68
CA GLN A 2 34.41 11.40 -6.93
C GLN A 2 34.06 9.97 -6.48
N SER A 3 34.10 9.74 -5.17
CA SER A 3 33.61 8.52 -4.55
C SER A 3 32.14 8.35 -4.94
N ARG A 4 31.82 7.32 -5.71
CA ARG A 4 30.43 6.89 -5.92
C ARG A 4 29.99 6.27 -4.62
N TYR A 5 29.33 7.04 -3.74
CA TYR A 5 28.60 6.49 -2.62
C TYR A 5 27.63 5.44 -3.16
N LYS A 6 27.94 4.16 -2.94
CA LYS A 6 26.97 3.08 -3.16
C LYS A 6 25.95 3.23 -2.04
N ILE A 7 24.85 3.92 -2.35
CA ILE A 7 23.68 3.98 -1.47
C ILE A 7 23.23 2.52 -1.29
N GLN A 8 23.46 1.97 -0.10
CA GLN A 8 22.89 0.68 0.24
C GLN A 8 21.37 0.88 0.34
N PRO A 9 20.56 -0.01 -0.25
CA PRO A 9 19.12 0.07 -0.10
C PRO A 9 18.78 -0.06 1.39
N LEU A 10 17.92 0.83 1.89
CA LEU A 10 17.43 0.78 3.27
C LEU A 10 16.79 -0.59 3.53
N PRO A 11 17.01 -1.20 4.72
CA PRO A 11 16.34 -2.43 5.10
C PRO A 11 14.83 -2.28 4.95
N THR A 12 14.24 -3.12 4.11
CA THR A 12 12.81 -3.07 3.77
C THR A 12 12.12 -4.33 4.26
N PHE A 13 11.02 -4.16 4.96
CA PHE A 13 10.18 -5.22 5.51
C PHE A 13 8.78 -5.12 4.93
N ILE A 14 8.16 -6.27 4.72
CA ILE A 14 6.76 -6.36 4.30
C ILE A 14 5.99 -6.91 5.48
N ILE A 15 4.94 -6.20 5.88
CA ILE A 15 3.98 -6.67 6.88
C ILE A 15 2.66 -6.96 6.19
N GLU A 16 2.18 -8.19 6.38
CA GLU A 16 0.87 -8.59 5.90
C GLU A 16 -0.21 -8.10 6.86
N VAL A 17 -1.24 -7.44 6.32
CA VAL A 17 -2.43 -7.02 7.07
C VAL A 17 -3.69 -7.62 6.46
N THR A 18 -4.66 -7.97 7.29
CA THR A 18 -6.02 -8.31 6.84
C THR A 18 -6.84 -7.06 6.54
N LEU A 19 -8.01 -7.22 5.91
CA LEU A 19 -8.93 -6.11 5.67
C LEU A 19 -9.41 -5.46 6.99
N ASP A 20 -9.71 -6.27 8.02
CA ASP A 20 -10.08 -5.76 9.34
C ASP A 20 -8.93 -4.99 10.00
N GLU A 21 -7.71 -5.53 9.93
CA GLU A 21 -6.52 -4.86 10.45
C GLU A 21 -6.26 -3.52 9.74
N LEU A 22 -6.49 -3.44 8.43
CA LEU A 22 -6.35 -2.21 7.65
C LEU A 22 -7.28 -1.09 8.15
N PHE A 23 -8.52 -1.45 8.50
CA PHE A 23 -9.54 -0.52 8.98
C PHE A 23 -9.64 -0.43 10.51
N SER A 24 -8.71 -1.03 11.24
CA SER A 24 -8.62 -0.92 12.70
C SER A 24 -8.00 0.41 13.14
N ASP A 25 -8.27 0.83 14.37
CA ASP A 25 -7.68 2.04 14.96
C ASP A 25 -6.17 1.89 15.18
N SER A 26 -5.72 0.67 15.51
CA SER A 26 -4.30 0.35 15.64
C SER A 26 -4.05 -1.14 15.47
N ILE A 27 -2.85 -1.49 15.00
CA ILE A 27 -2.35 -2.87 14.99
C ILE A 27 -0.91 -2.91 15.51
N THR A 28 -0.50 -4.08 16.01
CA THR A 28 0.89 -4.37 16.34
C THR A 28 1.39 -5.49 15.45
N LYS A 29 2.52 -5.28 14.77
CA LYS A 29 3.21 -6.30 13.96
C LYS A 29 4.64 -6.45 14.44
N THR A 30 5.09 -7.68 14.60
CA THR A 30 6.47 -7.98 14.98
C THR A 30 7.29 -8.26 13.73
N ILE A 31 8.45 -7.63 13.61
CA ILE A 31 9.45 -7.93 12.58
C ILE A 31 10.73 -8.46 13.23
N GLU A 32 11.51 -9.24 12.48
CA GLU A 32 12.84 -9.67 12.88
C GLU A 32 13.91 -8.84 12.16
N TYR A 33 14.79 -8.20 12.91
CA TYR A 33 15.90 -7.40 12.36
C TYR A 33 17.17 -7.61 13.20
N ASN A 34 18.27 -8.01 12.55
CA ASN A 34 19.56 -8.28 13.20
C ASN A 34 19.44 -9.24 14.41
N SER A 35 18.65 -10.31 14.27
CA SER A 35 18.36 -11.29 15.32
C SER A 35 17.63 -10.75 16.56
N CYS A 36 17.02 -9.56 16.43
CA CYS A 36 16.12 -8.98 17.42
C CYS A 36 14.69 -8.93 16.87
N TYR A 37 13.71 -9.16 17.74
CA TYR A 37 12.30 -8.93 17.43
C TYR A 37 11.91 -7.50 17.81
N ILE A 38 11.23 -6.82 16.89
CA ILE A 38 10.78 -5.44 17.05
C ILE A 38 9.27 -5.41 16.87
N ASP A 39 8.56 -4.96 17.90
CA ASP A 39 7.13 -4.70 17.80
C ASP A 39 6.89 -3.29 17.24
N ILE A 40 6.16 -3.24 16.13
CA ILE A 40 5.77 -2.00 15.47
C ILE A 40 4.29 -1.76 15.76
N ASN A 41 3.99 -0.70 16.49
CA ASN A 41 2.62 -0.24 16.67
C ASN A 41 2.27 0.76 15.56
N ILE A 42 1.19 0.48 14.84
CA ILE A 42 0.74 1.24 13.67
C ILE A 42 -0.65 1.76 13.96
N SER A 43 -0.77 3.06 14.19
CA SER A 43 -2.06 3.73 14.38
C SER A 43 -2.69 4.05 13.02
N ASN A 44 -3.97 3.74 12.84
CA ASN A 44 -4.72 3.94 11.59
C ASN A 44 -3.99 3.39 10.34
N PRO A 45 -3.82 2.06 10.20
CA PRO A 45 -3.04 1.45 9.12
C PRO A 45 -3.46 1.88 7.71
N LYS A 46 -4.74 2.18 7.50
CA LYS A 46 -5.30 2.78 6.26
C LYS A 46 -4.62 4.08 5.78
N ASN A 47 -3.82 4.73 6.62
CA ASN A 47 -3.07 5.92 6.24
C ASN A 47 -1.69 5.63 5.64
N TYR A 48 -1.22 4.37 5.69
CA TYR A 48 0.14 3.98 5.32
C TYR A 48 0.19 3.01 4.13
N LEU A 49 -0.62 3.29 3.11
CA LEU A 49 -0.89 2.35 2.00
C LEU A 49 0.28 2.15 1.05
N GLU A 50 1.24 3.09 1.02
CA GLU A 50 2.48 2.98 0.26
C GLU A 50 3.68 2.55 1.13
N GLY A 51 3.43 2.20 2.38
CA GLY A 51 4.44 1.98 3.39
C GLY A 51 4.86 3.24 4.13
N PHE A 52 5.75 3.06 5.10
CA PHE A 52 6.25 4.12 5.99
C PHE A 52 7.64 3.76 6.51
N SER A 53 8.32 4.75 7.09
CA SER A 53 9.63 4.55 7.70
C SER A 53 9.53 4.60 9.21
N ILE A 54 10.32 3.76 9.88
CA ILE A 54 10.53 3.82 11.33
C ILE A 54 12.01 3.97 11.63
N CYS A 55 12.32 4.68 12.72
CA CYS A 55 13.68 4.77 13.24
C CYS A 55 13.87 3.72 14.34
N PHE A 56 14.87 2.87 14.22
CA PHE A 56 15.23 1.87 15.23
C PHE A 56 16.74 1.73 15.36
N ALA A 57 17.26 1.85 16.59
CA ALA A 57 18.69 1.70 16.90
C ALA A 57 19.61 2.46 15.92
N SER A 58 19.33 3.75 15.68
CA SER A 58 20.05 4.64 14.75
C SER A 58 19.98 4.25 13.27
N ASN A 59 19.11 3.30 12.89
CA ASN A 59 18.83 2.93 11.52
C ASN A 59 17.41 3.35 11.12
N VAL A 60 17.21 3.61 9.82
CA VAL A 60 15.88 3.80 9.23
C VAL A 60 15.48 2.49 8.56
N LEU A 61 14.36 1.93 9.01
CA LEU A 61 13.74 0.75 8.40
C LEU A 61 12.54 1.19 7.58
N PHE A 62 12.37 0.60 6.40
CA PHE A 62 11.21 0.85 5.55
C PHE A 62 10.21 -0.31 5.69
N ILE A 63 8.96 0.01 5.98
CA ILE A 63 7.88 -0.93 6.21
C ILE A 63 6.87 -0.77 5.08
N ILE A 64 6.61 -1.83 4.33
CA ILE A 64 5.57 -1.89 3.30
C ILE A 64 4.39 -2.66 3.88
N ILE A 65 3.19 -2.11 3.75
CA ILE A 65 1.95 -2.80 4.11
C ILE A 65 1.43 -3.53 2.88
N GLU A 66 1.22 -4.83 3.01
CA GLU A 66 0.58 -5.66 1.99
C GLU A 66 -0.75 -6.20 2.50
N LEU A 67 -1.84 -5.95 1.76
CA LEU A 67 -3.15 -6.49 2.10
C LEU A 67 -3.22 -7.96 1.68
N LYS A 68 -3.44 -8.84 2.65
CA LYS A 68 -3.71 -10.25 2.45
C LYS A 68 -5.21 -10.50 2.54
N ASP A 69 -5.88 -10.42 1.40
CA ASP A 69 -7.31 -10.65 1.28
C ASP A 69 -7.63 -11.44 0.01
N ASN A 70 -8.67 -12.29 0.08
CA ASN A 70 -9.07 -13.15 -1.04
C ASN A 70 -9.96 -12.43 -2.06
N ILE A 71 -10.56 -11.32 -1.65
CA ILE A 71 -11.52 -10.53 -2.44
C ILE A 71 -10.82 -9.27 -2.94
N PHE A 72 -10.12 -8.57 -2.05
CA PHE A 72 -9.56 -7.25 -2.32
C PHE A 72 -8.05 -7.27 -2.56
N LYS A 73 -7.62 -6.39 -3.45
CA LYS A 73 -6.23 -5.99 -3.64
C LYS A 73 -6.11 -4.49 -3.40
N LEU A 74 -5.13 -4.11 -2.60
CA LEU A 74 -4.80 -2.71 -2.35
C LEU A 74 -3.87 -2.20 -3.46
N LYS A 75 -4.23 -1.07 -4.08
CA LYS A 75 -3.45 -0.36 -5.10
C LYS A 75 -3.40 1.13 -4.75
N GLY A 76 -2.34 1.57 -4.08
CA GLY A 76 -2.26 2.93 -3.55
C GLY A 76 -3.42 3.17 -2.57
N ASN A 77 -4.23 4.19 -2.82
CA ASN A 77 -5.41 4.51 -2.01
C ASN A 77 -6.72 3.86 -2.47
N GLU A 78 -6.62 2.79 -3.28
CA GLU A 78 -7.77 2.11 -3.84
C GLU A 78 -7.80 0.62 -3.48
N LEU A 79 -8.95 0.14 -3.02
CA LEU A 79 -9.23 -1.29 -2.81
C LEU A 79 -10.03 -1.81 -3.99
N HIS A 80 -9.45 -2.72 -4.76
CA HIS A 80 -10.07 -3.33 -5.92
C HIS A 80 -10.41 -4.78 -5.61
N GLY A 81 -11.66 -5.16 -5.73
CA GLY A 81 -12.07 -6.53 -5.44
C GLY A 81 -13.12 -7.09 -6.38
N TYR A 82 -13.28 -8.41 -6.34
CA TYR A 82 -14.28 -9.14 -7.12
C TYR A 82 -15.08 -10.07 -6.21
N CYS A 83 -16.39 -9.94 -6.20
CA CYS A 83 -17.27 -10.81 -5.41
C CYS A 83 -18.41 -11.38 -6.25
N THR A 84 -19.07 -12.42 -5.74
CA THR A 84 -20.39 -12.83 -6.24
C THR A 84 -21.48 -12.04 -5.51
N SER A 85 -22.69 -12.04 -6.08
CA SER A 85 -23.86 -11.35 -5.52
C SER A 85 -24.20 -11.80 -4.09
N ASP A 86 -23.99 -13.08 -3.78
CA ASP A 86 -24.32 -13.66 -2.48
C ASP A 86 -23.16 -13.66 -1.48
N GLN A 87 -21.95 -13.22 -1.89
CA GLN A 87 -20.77 -13.26 -1.03
C GLN A 87 -20.82 -12.13 0.01
N PRO A 88 -20.96 -12.44 1.32
CA PRO A 88 -20.91 -11.40 2.34
C PRO A 88 -19.49 -10.87 2.47
N ILE A 89 -19.36 -9.53 2.50
CA ILE A 89 -18.11 -8.88 2.86
C ILE A 89 -18.29 -8.25 4.22
N ILE A 90 -17.37 -8.56 5.12
CA ILE A 90 -17.39 -8.10 6.50
C ILE A 90 -16.14 -7.26 6.70
N ILE A 91 -16.31 -6.06 7.26
CA ILE A 91 -15.21 -5.17 7.65
C ILE A 91 -15.48 -4.74 9.10
N ASN A 92 -14.51 -4.96 9.98
CA ASN A 92 -14.61 -4.72 11.43
C ASN A 92 -15.86 -5.39 12.03
N GLY A 93 -16.14 -6.63 11.62
CA GLY A 93 -17.30 -7.40 12.09
C GLY A 93 -18.66 -6.89 11.58
N LYS A 94 -18.70 -5.85 10.73
CA LYS A 94 -19.92 -5.33 10.13
C LYS A 94 -20.05 -5.81 8.69
N LYS A 95 -21.20 -6.40 8.36
CA LYS A 95 -21.55 -6.72 6.97
C LYS A 95 -21.71 -5.41 6.20
N ILE A 96 -20.98 -5.30 5.09
CA ILE A 96 -21.07 -4.15 4.20
C ILE A 96 -22.07 -4.45 3.10
N GLU A 97 -23.05 -3.58 2.95
CA GLU A 97 -23.98 -3.60 1.82
C GLU A 97 -23.40 -2.77 0.66
N PHE A 98 -23.49 -3.33 -0.54
CA PHE A 98 -23.00 -2.75 -1.79
C PHE A 98 -24.16 -2.61 -2.77
N ASP A 99 -24.42 -1.37 -3.17
CA ASP A 99 -25.32 -1.06 -4.27
C ASP A 99 -24.51 -1.08 -5.57
N PHE A 100 -24.61 -2.17 -6.32
CA PHE A 100 -23.96 -2.30 -7.61
C PHE A 100 -24.74 -1.55 -8.69
N ASP A 101 -24.01 -0.83 -9.55
CA ASP A 101 -24.60 -0.27 -10.76
C ASP A 101 -25.09 -1.40 -11.67
N LYS A 102 -26.38 -1.36 -12.04
CA LYS A 102 -27.03 -2.42 -12.82
C LYS A 102 -26.47 -2.56 -14.25
N LYS A 103 -25.80 -1.55 -14.78
CA LYS A 103 -25.22 -1.55 -16.13
C LYS A 103 -23.77 -2.02 -16.13
N THR A 104 -22.97 -1.60 -15.15
CA THR A 104 -21.53 -1.91 -15.10
C THR A 104 -21.20 -3.07 -14.17
N GLY A 105 -22.06 -3.41 -13.22
CA GLY A 105 -21.79 -4.41 -12.18
C GLY A 105 -20.74 -3.95 -11.16
N ILE A 106 -20.46 -2.64 -11.11
CA ILE A 106 -19.44 -2.06 -10.22
C ILE A 106 -20.13 -1.32 -9.09
N CYS A 107 -19.70 -1.59 -7.86
CA CYS A 107 -19.98 -0.74 -6.70
C CYS A 107 -18.74 0.10 -6.38
N CYS A 108 -18.94 1.41 -6.27
CA CYS A 108 -17.91 2.33 -5.79
C CYS A 108 -18.35 2.91 -4.45
N LYS A 109 -17.54 2.73 -3.42
CA LYS A 109 -17.82 3.24 -2.07
C LYS A 109 -16.55 3.82 -1.48
N VAL A 110 -16.66 4.95 -0.81
CA VAL A 110 -15.54 5.55 -0.10
C VAL A 110 -15.61 5.15 1.37
N PHE A 111 -14.54 4.54 1.86
CA PHE A 111 -14.34 4.22 3.28
C PHE A 111 -13.18 5.06 3.78
N ASP A 112 -13.48 6.08 4.58
CA ASP A 112 -12.51 7.08 5.03
C ASP A 112 -11.75 7.73 3.86
N ASN A 113 -10.45 7.48 3.76
CA ASN A 113 -9.55 7.97 2.71
C ASN A 113 -9.31 6.95 1.58
N ILE A 114 -9.93 5.77 1.64
CA ILE A 114 -9.76 4.69 0.67
C ILE A 114 -10.99 4.59 -0.24
N LYS A 115 -10.76 4.59 -1.55
CA LYS A 115 -11.81 4.29 -2.54
C LYS A 115 -11.90 2.79 -2.75
N MET A 116 -13.07 2.21 -2.60
CA MET A 116 -13.33 0.80 -2.83
C MET A 116 -14.09 0.61 -4.13
N PHE A 117 -13.56 -0.25 -4.99
CA PHE A 117 -14.15 -0.70 -6.25
C PHE A 117 -14.40 -2.20 -6.15
N LEU A 118 -15.68 -2.58 -6.14
CA LEU A 118 -16.09 -3.96 -6.06
C LEU A 118 -16.82 -4.35 -7.34
N HIS A 119 -16.35 -5.38 -8.00
CA HIS A 119 -16.89 -5.87 -9.26
C HIS A 119 -17.67 -7.17 -9.03
N LEU A 120 -18.90 -7.24 -9.52
CA LEU A 120 -19.68 -8.48 -9.54
C LEU A 120 -19.11 -9.43 -10.61
N LYS A 121 -18.75 -10.64 -10.18
CA LYS A 121 -18.35 -11.73 -11.09
C LYS A 121 -19.52 -12.24 -11.94
N ASP A 122 -20.74 -12.10 -11.42
CA ASP A 122 -21.97 -12.64 -12.02
C ASP A 122 -22.53 -11.75 -13.13
N THR A 123 -22.04 -10.51 -13.27
CA THR A 123 -22.46 -9.63 -14.34
C THR A 123 -22.01 -10.22 -15.68
N PRO A 124 -22.93 -10.53 -16.61
CA PRO A 124 -22.54 -11.00 -17.93
C PRO A 124 -21.62 -9.94 -18.54
N LYS A 125 -20.42 -10.35 -18.96
CA LYS A 125 -19.43 -9.47 -19.61
C LYS A 125 -20.13 -8.78 -20.78
N SER A 126 -20.63 -7.56 -20.55
CA SER A 126 -21.13 -6.75 -21.65
C SER A 126 -19.93 -6.48 -22.56
N ILE A 127 -20.20 -6.55 -23.87
CA ILE A 127 -19.27 -6.70 -25.00
C ILE A 127 -18.29 -5.50 -25.18
N ASN A 128 -17.99 -4.71 -24.14
CA ASN A 128 -17.23 -3.46 -24.24
C ASN A 128 -16.13 -3.22 -23.19
N GLU A 129 -15.58 -4.27 -22.55
CA GLU A 129 -14.32 -4.16 -21.79
C GLU A 129 -13.22 -5.14 -22.27
N GLU A 130 -13.24 -5.49 -23.55
CA GLU A 130 -12.00 -5.71 -24.33
C GLU A 130 -11.67 -4.44 -25.13
N LYS A 131 -11.81 -3.25 -24.52
CA LYS A 131 -10.87 -2.20 -24.91
C LYS A 131 -9.54 -2.73 -24.46
N LYS A 132 -8.73 -3.18 -25.42
CA LYS A 132 -7.27 -3.28 -25.33
C LYS A 132 -6.80 -2.10 -24.51
N GLU A 133 -6.65 -2.31 -23.21
CA GLU A 133 -5.80 -1.48 -22.39
C GLU A 133 -4.43 -1.80 -22.98
N ALA A 134 -3.99 -0.96 -23.91
CA ALA A 134 -2.63 -0.99 -24.42
C ALA A 134 -1.75 -1.25 -23.21
N SER A 135 -0.92 -2.29 -23.26
CA SER A 135 -0.02 -2.69 -22.17
C SER A 135 0.61 -1.44 -21.57
N LYS A 136 -0.05 -0.88 -20.56
CA LYS A 136 0.51 0.15 -19.72
C LYS A 136 1.38 -0.71 -18.85
N LYS A 137 2.67 -0.75 -19.20
CA LYS A 137 3.73 -1.38 -18.42
C LYS A 137 3.29 -1.43 -16.98
N GLU A 138 2.92 -2.61 -16.50
CA GLU A 138 2.67 -2.81 -15.09
C GLU A 138 3.86 -2.19 -14.39
N MET A 139 3.60 -1.16 -13.58
CA MET A 139 4.63 -0.56 -12.78
C MET A 139 4.88 -1.60 -11.70
N SER A 140 5.75 -2.56 -12.03
CA SER A 140 6.22 -3.58 -11.12
C SER A 140 6.60 -2.91 -9.81
N THR A 141 6.40 -3.59 -8.70
CA THR A 141 6.77 -3.15 -7.35
C THR A 141 8.19 -2.56 -7.32
N VAL A 142 9.08 -3.06 -8.19
CA VAL A 142 10.44 -2.56 -8.43
C VAL A 142 10.50 -1.14 -9.00
N ASN A 143 9.59 -0.77 -9.92
CA ASN A 143 9.50 0.59 -10.46
C ASN A 143 8.92 1.59 -9.46
N SER A 144 7.98 1.16 -8.61
CA SER A 144 7.49 1.98 -7.48
C SER A 144 8.59 2.20 -6.44
N LEU A 145 9.32 1.13 -6.07
CA LEU A 145 10.51 1.19 -5.22
C LEU A 145 11.60 2.12 -5.81
N LYS A 146 11.89 2.04 -7.11
CA LYS A 146 12.86 2.93 -7.77
C LYS A 146 12.42 4.39 -7.76
N LYS A 147 11.13 4.67 -7.98
CA LYS A 147 10.59 6.03 -7.96
C LYS A 147 10.61 6.60 -6.54
N PHE A 148 10.27 5.80 -5.54
CA PHE A 148 10.32 6.17 -4.14
C PHE A 148 11.75 6.37 -3.62
N HIS A 149 12.66 5.46 -3.97
CA HIS A 149 14.08 5.61 -3.67
C HIS A 149 14.66 6.89 -4.28
N LYS A 150 14.30 7.23 -5.51
CA LYS A 150 14.69 8.49 -6.14
C LYS A 150 14.19 9.71 -5.35
N LEU A 151 12.97 9.67 -4.82
CA LEU A 151 12.40 10.74 -3.98
C LEU A 151 13.12 10.86 -2.63
N LEU A 152 13.50 9.72 -2.01
CA LEU A 152 14.27 9.72 -0.76
C LEU A 152 15.68 10.31 -0.97
N CYS A 153 16.39 9.89 -2.02
CA CYS A 153 17.72 10.42 -2.32
C CYS A 153 17.70 11.94 -2.64
N GLN A 154 16.61 12.43 -3.25
CA GLN A 154 16.42 13.87 -3.47
C GLN A 154 16.19 14.64 -2.16
N LYS A 155 15.51 14.04 -1.18
CA LYS A 155 15.30 14.64 0.15
C LYS A 155 16.56 14.60 1.02
N GLU A 156 17.33 13.51 0.99
CA GLU A 156 18.63 13.42 1.66
C GLU A 156 19.65 14.42 1.09
N TYR A 157 19.67 14.59 -0.24
CA TYR A 157 20.50 15.63 -0.87
C TYR A 157 20.15 17.03 -0.34
N TYR A 158 18.86 17.32 -0.18
CA TYR A 158 18.39 18.60 0.35
C TYR A 158 18.73 18.79 1.84
N LEU A 159 18.67 17.73 2.65
CA LEU A 159 19.07 17.75 4.05
C LEU A 159 20.58 17.96 4.22
N ASN A 160 21.40 17.32 3.38
CA ASN A 160 22.84 17.52 3.37
C ASN A 160 23.24 18.93 2.91
N GLU A 161 22.54 19.52 1.92
CA GLU A 161 22.74 20.93 1.55
C GLU A 161 22.35 21.88 2.69
N LEU A 162 21.26 21.59 3.41
CA LEU A 162 20.85 22.38 4.59
C LEU A 162 21.86 22.29 5.74
N GLU A 163 22.39 21.11 6.05
CA GLU A 163 23.48 20.96 7.02
C GLU A 163 24.73 21.72 6.58
N HIS A 164 25.13 21.62 5.31
CA HIS A 164 26.28 22.37 4.79
C HIS A 164 26.09 23.89 4.83
N THR A 165 24.84 24.37 4.79
CA THR A 165 24.51 25.79 4.90
C THR A 165 24.46 26.26 6.36
N LEU A 166 24.26 25.36 7.32
CA LEU A 166 24.24 25.66 8.76
C LEU A 166 25.63 25.65 9.40
N TYR A 167 26.60 24.94 8.81
CA TYR A 167 27.97 24.85 9.29
C TYR A 167 28.99 25.72 8.52
N ASN A 168 28.51 26.56 7.60
CA ASN A 168 29.24 27.66 6.97
C ASN A 168 28.66 29.01 7.44
#